data_AF-A0A820GZU5-F1
#
_entry.id   AF-A0A820GZU5-F1
#
_cell.length_a   1.000
_cell.length_b   1.000
_cell.length_c   1.000
_cell.angle_alpha   90.00
_cell.angle_beta   90.00
_cell.angle_gamma   90.00
#
_symmetry.space_group_name_H-M   'P 1'
#
loop_
_entity.id
_entity.type
_entity.pdbx_description
1 polymer ?
#
loop_
_entity_poly.entity_id
_entity_poly.type
_entity_poly.pdbx_seq_one_letter_code
_entity_poly.pdbx_strand_id
1 'polypeptide(L)'
;MQSRCLLHTCLPLMNKKTTKNDSNEEQLHMKIDNKQSKDYMMHHEIYSEKELNDIKITHKKFESWHDRVAFVAVRTMRFFFDTFTGYIHESSTSKSDKKIKTMTEQQWLRRFIFLESIAGVPGMVAGMSRHMKSLRTMKRDHGWIHTLLSEAENERMHLLTFLELRQPGY
;
A
#
# COMPACT_ATOMS: atom_id res chain seq x y z
N MET A 1 -46.71 21.69 -0.52
CA MET A 1 -47.08 20.50 -1.31
C MET A 1 -45.93 19.51 -1.19
N GLN A 2 -45.86 18.68 -0.15
CA GLN A 2 -46.50 17.35 -0.02
C GLN A 2 -46.40 16.47 -1.27
N SER A 3 -45.55 15.45 -1.22
CA SER A 3 -45.91 14.01 -1.35
C SER A 3 -44.62 13.17 -1.45
N ARG A 4 -44.30 12.34 -0.43
CA ARG A 4 -44.67 10.91 -0.30
C ARG A 4 -44.04 10.07 -1.42
N CYS A 5 -42.99 9.28 -1.19
CA CYS A 5 -42.90 8.07 -0.34
C CYS A 5 -43.90 6.98 -0.76
N LEU A 6 -43.34 5.81 -1.13
CA LEU A 6 -43.80 4.43 -0.92
C LEU A 6 -44.31 3.57 -2.10
N LEU A 7 -43.76 2.34 -2.09
CA LEU A 7 -44.37 1.02 -2.38
C LEU A 7 -44.51 0.55 -3.83
N HIS A 8 -43.85 -0.57 -4.17
CA HIS A 8 -44.45 -1.93 -4.18
C HIS A 8 -43.44 -2.94 -4.77
N THR A 9 -42.82 -3.80 -3.95
CA THR A 9 -43.08 -5.26 -3.77
C THR A 9 -42.89 -6.19 -4.98
N CYS A 10 -41.96 -7.14 -4.81
CA CYS A 10 -42.17 -8.61 -4.80
C CYS A 10 -42.75 -9.36 -6.02
N LEU A 11 -41.86 -10.15 -6.65
CA LEU A 11 -42.00 -11.52 -7.23
C LEU A 11 -42.82 -11.75 -8.53
N PRO A 12 -42.46 -12.75 -9.39
CA PRO A 12 -42.29 -14.15 -8.99
C PRO A 12 -41.05 -14.91 -9.52
N LEU A 13 -40.73 -15.97 -8.76
CA LEU A 13 -39.87 -17.10 -9.11
C LEU A 13 -40.23 -17.68 -10.49
N MET A 14 -39.25 -17.73 -11.41
CA MET A 14 -39.31 -18.61 -12.58
C MET A 14 -38.10 -19.53 -12.61
N ASN A 15 -38.37 -20.76 -12.21
CA ASN A 15 -37.60 -21.96 -12.44
C ASN A 15 -37.32 -22.12 -13.95
N LYS A 16 -36.04 -22.08 -14.37
CA LYS A 16 -35.60 -22.55 -15.70
C LYS A 16 -34.36 -23.42 -15.53
N LYS A 17 -34.51 -24.67 -15.96
CA LYS A 17 -33.43 -25.64 -16.15
C LYS A 17 -32.51 -25.17 -17.28
N THR A 18 -31.22 -24.89 -17.04
CA THR A 18 -30.20 -24.73 -18.10
C THR A 18 -28.77 -24.99 -17.60
N THR A 19 -28.48 -26.22 -17.16
CA THR A 19 -27.09 -26.68 -16.90
C THR A 19 -26.30 -26.82 -18.20
N LYS A 20 -25.79 -25.72 -18.75
CA LYS A 20 -24.69 -25.62 -19.75
C LYS A 20 -24.44 -24.18 -20.25
N ASN A 21 -25.44 -23.31 -20.21
CA ASN A 21 -25.27 -21.89 -20.59
C ASN A 21 -24.71 -21.03 -19.45
N ASP A 22 -25.04 -21.37 -18.20
CA ASP A 22 -24.61 -20.59 -17.03
C ASP A 22 -23.08 -20.64 -16.84
N SER A 23 -22.44 -21.79 -17.14
CA SER A 23 -20.98 -21.93 -17.08
C SER A 23 -20.23 -21.13 -18.15
N ASN A 24 -20.87 -20.82 -19.28
CA ASN A 24 -20.27 -20.00 -20.33
C ASN A 24 -20.46 -18.50 -20.06
N GLU A 25 -21.59 -18.10 -19.45
CA GLU A 25 -21.76 -16.72 -18.96
C GLU A 25 -20.87 -16.44 -17.75
N GLU A 26 -20.76 -17.34 -16.76
CA GLU A 26 -19.83 -17.18 -15.64
C GLU A 26 -18.37 -17.06 -16.12
N GLN A 27 -17.96 -17.86 -17.11
CA GLN A 27 -16.62 -17.74 -17.72
C GLN A 27 -16.43 -16.46 -18.53
N LEU A 28 -17.50 -15.92 -19.13
CA LEU A 28 -17.46 -14.65 -19.85
C LEU A 28 -17.37 -13.47 -18.88
N HIS A 29 -18.17 -13.49 -17.81
CA HIS A 29 -18.10 -12.53 -16.71
C HIS A 29 -16.73 -12.56 -16.04
N MET A 30 -16.18 -13.74 -15.72
CA MET A 30 -14.84 -13.85 -15.15
C MET A 30 -13.73 -13.37 -16.11
N LYS A 31 -13.89 -13.51 -17.43
CA LYS A 31 -12.94 -12.97 -18.43
C LYS A 31 -13.08 -11.46 -18.63
N ILE A 32 -14.31 -10.93 -18.59
CA ILE A 32 -14.60 -9.50 -18.68
C ILE A 32 -14.12 -8.81 -17.41
N ASP A 33 -14.40 -9.36 -16.23
CA ASP A 33 -13.92 -8.85 -14.94
C ASP A 33 -12.39 -8.87 -14.86
N ASN A 34 -11.75 -9.94 -15.34
CA ASN A 34 -10.28 -10.04 -15.32
C ASN A 34 -9.61 -9.11 -16.35
N LYS A 35 -10.23 -8.89 -17.52
CA LYS A 35 -9.75 -7.92 -18.53
C LYS A 35 -10.00 -6.47 -18.11
N GLN A 36 -11.13 -6.21 -17.44
CA GLN A 36 -11.51 -4.89 -16.92
C GLN A 36 -10.78 -4.58 -15.60
N SER A 37 -10.23 -5.60 -14.90
CA SER A 37 -9.42 -5.44 -13.68
C SER A 37 -8.12 -4.66 -13.87
N LYS A 38 -7.61 -4.54 -15.10
CA LYS A 38 -6.28 -3.97 -15.35
C LYS A 38 -6.28 -2.52 -15.81
N ASP A 39 -7.42 -1.99 -16.25
CA ASP A 39 -7.49 -0.65 -16.87
C ASP A 39 -7.58 0.50 -15.84
N TYR A 40 -7.91 0.18 -14.58
CA TYR A 40 -7.95 1.16 -13.48
C TYR A 40 -6.69 1.17 -12.61
N MET A 41 -5.72 0.29 -12.87
CA MET A 41 -4.47 0.29 -12.10
C MET A 41 -3.59 1.44 -12.57
N MET A 42 -3.16 2.27 -11.62
CA MET A 42 -2.17 3.32 -11.87
C MET A 42 -0.88 2.71 -12.46
N HIS A 43 -0.09 3.54 -13.14
CA HIS A 43 1.11 3.09 -13.85
C HIS A 43 2.04 2.31 -12.91
N HIS A 44 2.36 1.07 -13.27
CA HIS A 44 3.28 0.23 -12.49
C HIS A 44 4.69 0.40 -13.05
N GLU A 45 5.65 0.55 -12.15
CA GLU A 45 7.05 0.68 -12.53
C GLU A 45 7.58 -0.69 -12.99
N ILE A 46 8.14 -0.75 -14.20
CA ILE A 46 8.76 -1.95 -14.76
C ILE A 46 10.26 -1.86 -14.47
N TYR A 47 10.72 -2.48 -13.39
CA TYR A 47 12.14 -2.49 -13.03
C TYR A 47 12.91 -3.60 -13.73
N SER A 48 14.10 -3.28 -14.25
CA SER A 48 15.05 -4.29 -14.69
C SER A 48 15.84 -4.85 -13.50
N GLU A 49 16.18 -6.13 -13.53
CA GLU A 49 17.02 -6.77 -12.50
C GLU A 49 18.39 -6.06 -12.34
N LYS A 50 18.93 -5.52 -13.43
CA LYS A 50 20.18 -4.75 -13.40
C LYS A 50 20.04 -3.45 -12.62
N GLU A 51 18.88 -2.80 -12.71
CA GLU A 51 18.59 -1.55 -12.00
C GLU A 51 18.38 -1.82 -10.50
N LEU A 52 17.67 -2.91 -10.17
CA LEU A 52 17.46 -3.32 -8.77
C LEU A 52 18.77 -3.65 -8.07
N ASN A 53 19.70 -4.31 -8.76
CA ASN A 53 21.01 -4.65 -8.21
C ASN A 53 21.94 -3.44 -8.00
N ASP A 54 21.69 -2.30 -8.67
CA ASP A 54 22.47 -1.07 -8.51
C ASP A 54 21.95 -0.16 -7.37
N ILE A 55 20.85 -0.54 -6.70
CA ILE A 55 20.27 0.25 -5.61
C ILE A 55 21.22 0.27 -4.40
N LYS A 56 22.00 1.35 -4.30
CA LYS A 56 22.88 1.62 -3.16
C LYS A 56 22.15 2.41 -2.06
N ILE A 57 22.46 2.10 -0.81
CA ILE A 57 21.98 2.89 0.34
C ILE A 57 22.63 4.28 0.27
N THR A 58 21.83 5.31 0.02
CA THR A 58 22.30 6.69 -0.07
C THR A 58 21.95 7.49 1.18
N HIS A 59 22.74 8.52 1.47
CA HIS A 59 22.43 9.51 2.50
C HIS A 59 22.58 10.91 1.90
N LYS A 60 21.47 11.66 1.86
CA LYS A 60 21.47 13.06 1.42
C LYS A 60 22.05 13.94 2.54
N LYS A 61 23.00 14.82 2.19
CA LYS A 61 23.54 15.82 3.11
C LYS A 61 22.43 16.81 3.53
N PHE A 62 22.49 17.28 4.77
CA PHE A 62 21.58 18.31 5.26
C PHE A 62 21.95 19.66 4.66
N GLU A 63 21.01 20.31 3.97
CA GLU A 63 21.20 21.66 3.44
C GLU A 63 20.50 22.67 4.35
N SER A 64 19.33 22.31 4.87
CA SER A 64 18.49 23.20 5.68
C SER A 64 18.30 22.72 7.11
N TRP A 65 17.86 23.63 7.98
CA TRP A 65 17.54 23.27 9.37
C TRP A 65 16.33 22.33 9.48
N HIS A 66 15.33 22.47 8.59
CA HIS A 66 14.20 21.55 8.54
C HIS A 66 14.63 20.12 8.17
N ASP A 67 15.66 19.95 7.35
CA ASP A 67 16.23 18.63 7.04
C ASP A 67 16.83 17.97 8.30
N ARG A 68 17.47 18.76 9.17
CA ARG A 68 18.01 18.27 10.44
C ARG A 68 16.90 17.83 11.37
N VAL A 69 15.82 18.60 11.46
CA VAL A 69 14.64 18.24 12.26
C VAL A 69 13.99 16.98 11.74
N ALA A 70 13.76 16.88 10.42
CA ALA A 70 13.21 15.69 9.78
C ALA A 70 14.09 14.45 10.04
N PHE A 71 15.42 14.60 9.90
CA PHE A 71 16.36 13.52 10.17
C PHE A 71 16.31 13.05 11.62
N VAL A 72 16.32 13.98 12.58
CA VAL A 72 16.23 13.64 14.00
C VAL A 72 14.89 12.96 14.31
N ALA A 73 13.79 13.45 13.73
CA ALA A 73 12.47 12.84 13.91
C ALA A 73 12.44 11.39 13.40
N VAL A 74 12.89 11.13 12.16
CA VAL A 74 12.95 9.77 11.59
C VAL A 74 13.87 8.87 12.40
N ARG A 75 15.04 9.37 12.84
CA ARG A 75 15.99 8.59 13.66
C ARG A 75 15.38 8.21 15.00
N THR A 76 14.65 9.15 15.61
CA THR A 76 13.96 8.96 16.89
C THR A 76 12.82 7.95 16.75
N MET A 77 11.96 8.11 15.73
CA MET A 77 10.89 7.14 15.44
C MET A 77 11.44 5.75 15.19
N ARG A 78 12.51 5.65 14.41
CA ARG A 78 13.18 4.37 14.16
C ARG A 78 13.70 3.75 15.46
N PHE A 79 14.39 4.53 16.30
CA PHE A 79 14.91 4.04 17.58
C PHE A 79 13.79 3.50 18.46
N PHE A 80 12.69 4.24 18.62
CA PHE A 80 11.56 3.79 19.42
C PHE A 80 10.91 2.55 18.81
N PHE A 81 10.65 2.55 17.51
CA PHE A 81 10.07 1.40 16.83
C PHE A 81 10.94 0.14 16.98
N ASP A 82 12.24 0.25 16.78
CA ASP A 82 13.20 -0.86 16.93
C ASP A 82 13.24 -1.35 18.39
N THR A 83 13.19 -0.44 19.36
CA THR A 83 13.18 -0.77 20.79
C THR A 83 11.89 -1.47 21.20
N PHE A 84 10.73 -0.95 20.80
CA PHE A 84 9.42 -1.53 21.19
C PHE A 84 9.10 -2.83 20.45
N THR A 85 9.55 -2.99 19.20
CA THR A 85 9.36 -4.23 18.45
C THR A 85 10.37 -5.31 18.79
N GLY A 86 11.40 -4.98 19.58
CA GLY A 86 12.49 -5.90 19.91
C GLY A 86 13.31 -6.27 18.68
N TYR A 87 13.56 -5.31 17.78
CA TYR A 87 14.36 -5.51 16.59
C TYR A 87 15.80 -5.90 16.97
N ILE A 88 16.26 -7.03 16.45
CA ILE A 88 17.63 -7.50 16.65
C ILE A 88 18.37 -7.33 15.33
N HIS A 89 19.33 -6.39 15.28
CA HIS A 89 20.19 -6.30 14.11
C HIS A 89 21.10 -7.52 14.06
N GLU A 90 21.40 -8.01 12.87
CA GLU A 90 22.48 -8.97 12.70
C GLU A 90 23.81 -8.23 12.89
N SER A 91 24.45 -8.42 14.04
CA SER A 91 25.79 -7.90 14.26
C SER A 91 26.75 -8.69 13.38
N SER A 92 27.26 -8.07 12.32
CA SER A 92 28.35 -8.57 11.51
C SER A 92 29.66 -8.57 12.31
N THR A 93 29.78 -9.46 13.31
CA THR A 93 31.07 -9.75 13.95
C THR A 93 31.09 -11.20 14.46
N SER A 94 31.55 -12.08 13.58
CA SER A 94 32.38 -13.28 13.80
C SER A 94 32.40 -13.98 15.17
N LYS A 95 32.11 -15.29 15.11
CA LYS A 95 32.82 -16.39 15.79
C LYS A 95 33.01 -16.29 17.32
N SER A 96 32.09 -16.93 18.07
CA SER A 96 32.39 -17.86 19.19
C SER A 96 31.09 -18.19 19.94
N ASP A 97 30.54 -19.38 19.68
CA ASP A 97 29.64 -20.19 20.53
C ASP A 97 28.39 -19.57 21.20
N LYS A 98 27.97 -18.37 20.82
CA LYS A 98 26.68 -17.80 21.28
C LYS A 98 25.69 -17.77 20.12
N LYS A 99 24.65 -18.60 20.24
CA LYS A 99 23.49 -18.70 19.34
C LYS A 99 22.97 -17.29 19.01
N ILE A 100 23.32 -16.81 17.82
CA ILE A 100 22.93 -15.48 17.33
C ILE A 100 21.41 -15.48 17.20
N LYS A 101 20.74 -14.58 17.92
CA LYS A 101 19.28 -14.44 17.89
C LYS A 101 18.89 -13.60 16.68
N THR A 102 18.86 -14.21 15.51
CA THR A 102 18.33 -13.56 14.30
C THR A 102 16.80 -13.43 14.39
N MET A 103 16.23 -12.41 13.74
CA MET A 103 14.78 -12.28 13.62
C MET A 103 14.20 -13.41 12.78
N THR A 104 13.06 -13.95 13.19
CA THR A 104 12.33 -14.94 12.39
C THR A 104 11.61 -14.26 11.22
N GLU A 105 11.35 -15.00 10.15
CA GLU A 105 10.57 -14.52 8.99
C GLU A 105 9.23 -13.91 9.41
N GLN A 106 8.57 -14.52 10.40
CA GLN A 106 7.31 -14.05 10.96
C GLN A 106 7.42 -12.68 11.62
N GLN A 107 8.55 -12.41 12.30
CA GLN A 107 8.80 -11.12 12.93
C GLN A 107 9.12 -10.05 11.87
N TRP A 108 9.84 -10.42 10.81
CA TRP A 108 10.10 -9.54 9.67
C TRP A 108 8.81 -9.17 8.94
N LEU A 109 7.96 -10.15 8.62
CA LEU A 109 6.68 -9.91 7.96
C LEU A 109 5.77 -9.01 8.81
N ARG A 110 5.70 -9.24 10.13
CA ARG A 110 4.93 -8.36 11.03
C ARG A 110 5.45 -6.91 10.97
N ARG A 111 6.77 -6.73 10.93
CA ARG A 111 7.42 -5.42 10.85
C ARG A 111 7.07 -4.72 9.53
N PHE A 112 7.18 -5.41 8.40
CA PHE A 112 6.84 -4.84 7.09
C PHE A 112 5.36 -4.48 7.02
N ILE A 113 4.44 -5.39 7.35
CA ILE A 113 2.99 -5.13 7.36
C ILE A 113 2.67 -3.86 8.17
N PHE A 114 3.26 -3.71 9.36
CA PHE A 114 3.05 -2.52 10.18
C PHE A 114 3.60 -1.25 9.51
N LEU A 115 4.83 -1.28 9.00
CA LEU A 115 5.46 -0.11 8.39
C LEU A 115 4.75 0.32 7.11
N GLU A 116 4.38 -0.63 6.23
CA GLU A 116 3.67 -0.33 4.98
C GLU A 116 2.29 0.28 5.23
N SER A 117 1.58 -0.15 6.29
CA SER A 117 0.29 0.44 6.66
C SER A 117 0.37 1.94 7.00
N ILE A 118 1.54 2.40 7.46
CA ILE A 118 1.79 3.80 7.79
C ILE A 118 2.44 4.53 6.61
N ALA A 119 3.25 3.83 5.79
CA ALA A 119 3.99 4.40 4.67
C ALA A 119 3.10 5.04 3.60
N GLY A 120 1.92 4.48 3.33
CA GLY A 120 0.97 5.06 2.35
C GLY A 120 0.21 6.31 2.83
N VAL A 121 0.24 6.64 4.13
CA VAL A 121 -0.56 7.74 4.71
C VAL A 121 -0.05 9.12 4.30
N PRO A 122 1.26 9.44 4.38
CA PRO A 122 1.78 10.75 4.00
C PRO A 122 1.44 11.16 2.56
N GLY A 123 1.58 10.25 1.60
CA GLY A 123 1.23 10.51 0.19
C GLY A 123 -0.25 10.86 0.01
N MET A 124 -1.14 10.10 0.66
CA MET A 124 -2.59 10.33 0.62
C MET A 124 -2.97 11.69 1.23
N VAL A 125 -2.42 12.02 2.40
CA VAL A 125 -2.73 13.29 3.10
C VAL A 125 -2.18 14.49 2.31
N ALA A 126 -0.95 14.38 1.80
CA ALA A 126 -0.34 15.43 0.99
C ALA A 126 -1.10 15.63 -0.33
N GLY A 127 -1.46 14.55 -1.03
CA GLY A 127 -2.25 14.58 -2.25
C GLY A 127 -3.62 15.22 -2.03
N MET A 128 -4.33 14.81 -0.97
CA MET A 128 -5.64 15.38 -0.61
C MET A 128 -5.56 16.86 -0.25
N SER A 129 -4.57 17.25 0.56
CA SER A 129 -4.36 18.65 0.95
C SER A 129 -4.09 19.54 -0.27
N ARG A 130 -3.23 19.09 -1.18
CA ARG A 130 -2.94 19.77 -2.45
C ARG A 130 -4.14 19.82 -3.38
N HIS A 131 -4.90 18.73 -3.46
CA HIS A 131 -6.14 18.65 -4.23
C HIS A 131 -7.15 19.71 -3.76
N MET A 132 -7.43 19.75 -2.46
CA MET A 132 -8.32 20.77 -1.89
C MET A 132 -7.78 22.20 -2.11
N LYS A 133 -6.47 22.41 -2.01
CA LYS A 133 -5.85 23.71 -2.28
C LYS A 133 -6.00 24.14 -3.74
N SER A 134 -5.81 23.22 -4.68
CA SER A 134 -6.01 23.43 -6.13
C SER A 134 -7.44 23.86 -6.41
N LEU A 135 -8.42 23.14 -5.84
CA LEU A 135 -9.84 23.47 -5.96
C LEU A 135 -10.17 24.84 -5.38
N ARG A 136 -9.73 25.11 -4.15
CA ARG A 136 -10.02 26.38 -3.45
C ARG A 136 -9.41 27.59 -4.16
N THR A 137 -8.25 27.43 -4.79
CA THR A 137 -7.53 28.52 -5.46
C THR A 137 -7.76 28.56 -6.97
N MET A 138 -8.45 27.58 -7.53
CA MET A 138 -8.64 27.39 -8.98
C MET A 138 -7.32 27.43 -9.77
N LYS A 139 -6.25 26.86 -9.18
CA LYS A 139 -4.90 26.80 -9.77
C LYS A 139 -4.53 25.39 -10.17
N ARG A 140 -3.70 25.27 -11.21
CA ARG A 140 -3.14 23.98 -11.63
C ARG A 140 -2.13 23.47 -10.60
N ASP A 141 -2.13 22.15 -10.40
CA ASP A 141 -1.25 21.47 -9.46
C ASP A 141 0.03 20.90 -10.10
N HIS A 142 0.13 20.90 -11.44
CA HIS A 142 1.31 20.46 -12.20
C HIS A 142 1.72 19.00 -11.97
N GLY A 143 0.76 18.11 -11.67
CA GLY A 143 0.98 16.66 -11.62
C GLY A 143 1.34 16.11 -10.24
N TRP A 144 1.55 16.96 -9.22
CA TRP A 144 1.96 16.54 -7.89
C TRP A 144 0.92 15.66 -7.17
N ILE A 145 -0.38 15.96 -7.32
CA ILE A 145 -1.47 15.14 -6.76
C ILE A 145 -1.41 13.72 -7.30
N HIS A 146 -1.18 13.56 -8.61
CA HIS A 146 -1.10 12.25 -9.25
C HIS A 146 0.11 11.47 -8.73
N THR A 147 1.29 12.08 -8.68
CA THR A 147 2.50 11.43 -8.16
C THR A 147 2.33 10.99 -6.71
N LEU A 148 1.79 11.84 -5.83
CA LEU A 148 1.60 11.52 -4.41
C LEU A 148 0.55 10.43 -4.17
N LEU A 149 -0.52 10.40 -4.96
CA LEU A 149 -1.52 9.33 -4.90
C LEU A 149 -0.98 8.02 -5.47
N SER A 150 -0.16 8.09 -6.51
CA SER A 150 0.55 6.94 -7.07
C SER A 150 1.53 6.33 -6.06
N GLU A 151 2.27 7.16 -5.33
CA GLU A 151 3.17 6.72 -4.24
C GLU A 151 2.37 6.03 -3.12
N ALA A 152 1.24 6.63 -2.69
CA ALA A 152 0.38 6.02 -1.67
C ALA A 152 -0.23 4.68 -2.13
N GLU A 153 -0.58 4.55 -3.41
CA GLU A 153 -1.04 3.29 -3.97
C GLU A 153 0.09 2.25 -4.04
N ASN A 154 1.32 2.66 -4.36
CA ASN A 154 2.47 1.77 -4.37
C ASN A 154 2.68 1.11 -2.99
N GLU A 155 2.66 1.88 -1.91
CA GLU A 155 2.80 1.32 -0.56
C GLU A 155 1.58 0.46 -0.15
N ARG A 156 0.38 0.80 -0.61
CA ARG A 156 -0.82 -0.06 -0.42
C ARG A 156 -0.64 -1.41 -1.10
N MET A 157 -0.04 -1.45 -2.28
CA MET A 157 0.25 -2.70 -2.98
C MET A 157 1.29 -3.53 -2.23
N HIS A 158 2.36 -2.90 -1.71
CA HIS A 158 3.33 -3.59 -0.82
C HIS A 158 2.63 -4.26 0.37
N LEU A 159 1.75 -3.53 1.07
CA LEU A 159 0.98 -4.06 2.19
C LEU A 159 0.14 -5.28 1.80
N LEU A 160 -0.60 -5.21 0.69
CA LEU A 160 -1.45 -6.31 0.25
C LEU A 160 -0.63 -7.57 -0.08
N THR A 161 0.52 -7.41 -0.73
CA THR A 161 1.42 -8.54 -1.00
C THR A 161 1.92 -9.19 0.29
N PHE A 162 2.26 -8.41 1.32
CA PHE A 162 2.70 -9.00 2.60
C PHE A 162 1.56 -9.68 3.38
N LEU A 163 0.32 -9.20 3.24
CA LEU A 163 -0.85 -9.83 3.87
C LEU A 163 -1.21 -11.18 3.24
N GLU A 164 -0.97 -11.36 1.94
CA GLU A 164 -1.10 -12.67 1.28
C GLU A 164 -0.07 -13.68 1.83
N LEU A 165 1.14 -13.22 2.16
CA LEU A 165 2.17 -14.07 2.78
C LEU A 165 1.87 -14.41 4.23
N ARG A 166 1.26 -13.48 4.98
CA ARG A 166 0.94 -13.68 6.40
C ARG A 166 -0.26 -12.85 6.84
N GLN A 167 -1.28 -13.54 7.35
CA GLN A 167 -2.35 -12.90 8.11
C GLN A 167 -1.87 -12.54 9.51
N PRO A 168 -1.99 -11.27 9.94
CA PRO A 168 -1.67 -10.87 11.31
C PRO A 168 -2.67 -11.49 12.29
N GLY A 169 -2.21 -11.79 13.52
CA GLY A 169 -3.09 -12.21 14.61
C GLY A 169 -3.83 -11.01 15.22
N TYR A 170 -4.86 -11.30 16.02
CA TYR A 170 -5.57 -10.33 16.86
C TYR A 170 -4.70 -9.78 18.00
#